data_AF-A0A9J6H9G6-F1
#
_entry.id   AF-A0A9J6H9G6-F1
#
_cell.length_a   1.000
_cell.length_b   1.000
_cell.length_c   1.000
_cell.angle_alpha   90.00
_cell.angle_beta   90.00
_cell.angle_gamma   90.00
#
_symmetry.space_group_name_H-M   'P 1'
#
loop_
_entity.id
_entity.type
_entity.pdbx_description
1 polymer ?
#
loop_
_entity_poly.entity_id
_entity_poly.type
_entity_poly.pdbx_seq_one_letter_code
_entity_poly.pdbx_strand_id
1 'polypeptide(L)'
;MRIKQKRPLKRIRLPPLRRITLPAQHERLDALRFSRAALQRSRARLLKRNKLLTKQLEESKKEMMKIQDEDVAEKLQALDMPPAQLLLLKECISAAKCTAKTNRRYTDDWLLLRLLLNIRSPATYSFLRGNNILPLPCVSTIRKYISMVGLKHGFDEDFF
;
A
#
# COMPACT_ATOMS: atom_id res chain seq x y z
N MET A 1 15.32 -18.90 7.71
CA MET A 1 16.38 -17.99 8.22
C MET A 1 15.94 -17.41 9.57
N ARG A 2 16.69 -17.69 10.64
CA ARG A 2 16.37 -17.29 12.02
C ARG A 2 16.91 -15.87 12.27
N ILE A 3 16.04 -14.87 12.37
CA ILE A 3 16.43 -13.50 12.69
C ILE A 3 16.95 -13.50 14.14
N LYS A 4 18.27 -13.41 14.33
CA LYS A 4 18.89 -13.26 15.65
C LYS A 4 18.42 -11.93 16.24
N GLN A 5 17.55 -11.97 17.24
CA GLN A 5 17.19 -10.78 18.01
C GLN A 5 18.46 -10.17 18.61
N LYS A 6 18.77 -8.93 18.25
CA LYS A 6 19.90 -8.19 18.85
C LYS A 6 19.61 -8.03 20.34
N ARG A 7 20.42 -8.66 21.18
CA ARG A 7 20.37 -8.49 22.64
C ARG A 7 20.51 -6.99 22.96
N PRO A 8 19.66 -6.41 23.82
CA PRO A 8 19.81 -5.01 24.21
C PRO A 8 21.15 -4.86 24.92
N LEU A 9 22.03 -4.00 24.39
CA LEU A 9 23.26 -3.62 25.06
C LEU A 9 22.88 -3.02 26.42
N LYS A 10 23.29 -3.66 27.51
CA LYS A 10 23.14 -3.10 28.86
C LYS A 10 23.82 -1.74 28.86
N ARG A 11 23.05 -0.66 29.10
CA ARG A 11 23.62 0.68 29.26
C ARG A 11 24.53 0.66 30.49
N ILE A 12 25.84 0.63 30.26
CA ILE A 12 26.84 0.83 31.30
C ILE A 12 26.64 2.26 31.80
N ARG A 13 26.17 2.42 33.04
CA ARG A 13 26.10 3.73 33.69
C ARG A 13 27.52 4.06 34.14
N LEU A 14 28.27 4.77 33.30
CA LEU A 14 29.56 5.32 33.68
C LEU A 14 29.35 6.41 34.75
N PRO A 15 30.24 6.51 35.75
CA PRO A 15 30.21 7.61 36.72
C PRO A 15 30.36 8.96 35.99
N PRO A 16 29.81 10.05 36.55
CA PRO A 16 29.88 11.37 35.93
C PRO A 16 31.35 11.84 35.93
N LEU A 17 32.04 11.65 34.81
CA LEU A 17 33.32 12.31 34.57
C LEU A 17 33.06 13.82 34.53
N ARG A 18 33.59 14.59 35.51
CA ARG A 18 33.72 16.04 35.38
C ARG A 18 34.68 16.30 34.21
N ARG A 19 34.12 16.49 33.02
CA ARG A 19 34.90 16.89 31.85
C ARG A 19 35.32 18.34 32.07
N ILE A 20 36.60 18.55 32.34
CA ILE A 20 37.23 19.87 32.28
C ILE A 20 37.32 20.19 30.78
N THR A 21 36.38 20.98 30.27
CA THR A 21 36.37 21.41 28.87
C THR A 21 37.01 22.79 28.76
N LEU A 22 37.79 23.01 27.71
CA LEU A 22 38.35 24.33 27.41
C LEU A 22 37.20 25.29 27.05
N PRO A 23 37.32 26.62 27.29
CA PRO A 23 36.29 27.62 26.98
C PRO A 23 35.69 27.49 25.55
N ALA A 24 36.55 27.28 24.54
CA ALA A 24 36.12 27.09 23.15
C ALA A 24 35.35 25.77 22.89
N GLN A 25 35.46 24.78 23.78
CA GLN A 25 34.72 23.52 23.71
C GLN A 25 33.33 23.62 24.38
N HIS A 26 33.12 24.61 25.26
CA HIS A 26 31.81 24.88 25.87
C HIS A 26 30.79 25.33 24.82
N GLU A 27 31.14 26.29 23.97
CA GLU A 27 30.24 26.77 22.90
C GLU A 27 29.81 25.64 21.96
N ARG A 28 30.76 24.78 21.55
CA ARG A 28 30.47 23.60 20.73
C ARG A 28 29.55 22.61 21.44
N LEU A 29 29.79 22.36 22.73
CA LEU A 29 28.94 21.47 23.53
C LEU A 29 27.54 22.03 23.72
N ASP A 30 27.41 23.33 23.95
CA ASP A 30 26.13 23.98 24.11
C ASP A 30 25.36 24.01 22.79
N ALA A 31 26.01 24.31 21.66
CA ALA A 31 25.42 24.17 20.33
C ALA A 31 24.91 22.74 20.07
N LEU A 32 25.69 21.71 20.43
CA LEU A 32 25.26 20.30 20.33
C LEU A 32 24.07 19.98 21.25
N ARG A 33 24.05 20.54 22.47
CA ARG A 33 22.92 20.38 23.41
C ARG A 33 21.65 21.03 22.87
N PHE A 34 21.75 22.26 22.33
CA PHE A 34 20.62 22.96 21.72
C PHE A 34 20.10 22.21 20.50
N SER A 35 20.98 21.77 19.59
CA SER A 35 20.62 20.97 18.42
C SER A 35 19.93 19.66 18.82
N ARG A 36 20.48 18.94 19.81
CA ARG A 36 19.88 17.72 20.35
C ARG A 36 18.51 17.98 20.96
N ALA A 37 18.34 19.07 21.72
CA ALA A 37 17.05 19.43 22.30
C ALA A 37 16.02 19.77 21.22
N ALA A 38 16.40 20.50 20.18
CA ALA A 38 15.55 20.80 19.03
C ALA A 38 15.11 19.52 18.30
N LEU A 39 16.05 18.60 18.06
CA LEU A 39 15.78 17.29 17.45
C LEU A 39 14.83 16.46 18.32
N GLN A 40 15.03 16.43 19.64
CA GLN A 40 14.16 15.71 20.57
C GLN A 40 12.74 16.27 20.57
N ARG A 41 12.58 17.60 20.56
CA ARG A 41 11.26 18.24 20.44
C ARG A 41 10.58 17.89 19.12
N SER A 42 11.30 17.93 18.00
CA SER A 42 10.79 17.55 16.68
C SER A 42 10.33 16.09 16.67
N ARG A 43 11.16 15.18 17.17
CA ARG A 43 10.82 13.75 17.31
C ARG A 43 9.58 13.55 18.17
N ALA A 44 9.47 14.24 19.31
CA ALA A 44 8.29 14.14 20.18
C ALA A 44 7.01 14.58 19.46
N ARG A 45 7.06 15.68 18.69
CA ARG A 45 5.93 16.15 17.86
C ARG A 45 5.55 15.12 16.79
N LEU A 46 6.53 14.60 16.06
CA LEU A 46 6.31 13.59 15.02
C LEU A 46 5.72 12.30 15.59
N LEU A 47 6.20 11.86 16.76
CA LEU A 47 5.65 10.69 17.45
C LEU A 47 4.21 10.92 17.92
N LYS A 48 3.90 12.11 18.45
CA LYS A 48 2.53 12.47 18.84
C LYS A 48 1.60 12.46 17.63
N ARG A 49 2.04 13.04 16.50
CA ARG A 49 1.25 13.07 15.27
C ARG A 49 1.08 11.69 14.65
N ASN A 50 2.12 10.86 14.61
CA ASN A 50 2.00 9.46 14.21
C ASN A 50 0.97 8.70 15.06
N LYS A 51 1.02 8.85 16.39
CA LYS A 51 0.03 8.22 17.28
C LYS A 51 -1.40 8.67 16.97
N LEU A 52 -1.61 9.96 16.70
CA LEU A 52 -2.92 10.47 16.30
C LEU A 52 -3.37 9.86 14.97
N LEU A 53 -2.51 9.90 13.95
CA LEU A 53 -2.82 9.34 12.63
C LEU A 53 -3.12 7.85 12.69
N THR A 54 -2.39 7.08 13.50
CA THR A 54 -2.68 5.66 13.70
C THR A 54 -4.03 5.45 14.38
N LYS A 55 -4.45 6.32 15.31
CA LYS A 55 -5.78 6.22 15.93
C LYS A 55 -6.88 6.52 14.92
N GLN A 56 -6.76 7.61 14.17
CA GLN A 56 -7.70 7.98 13.12
C GLN A 56 -7.84 6.87 12.07
N LEU A 57 -6.72 6.26 11.67
CA LEU A 57 -6.72 5.12 10.76
C LEU A 57 -7.51 3.93 11.32
N GLU A 58 -7.29 3.58 12.60
CA GLU A 58 -8.03 2.49 13.25
C GLU A 58 -9.52 2.81 13.45
N GLU A 59 -9.87 4.08 13.70
CA GLU A 59 -11.26 4.55 13.75
C GLU A 59 -11.94 4.39 12.39
N SER A 60 -11.33 4.89 11.31
CA SER A 60 -11.86 4.72 9.96
C SER A 60 -11.97 3.24 9.55
N LYS A 61 -11.01 2.39 9.93
CA LYS A 61 -11.11 0.94 9.68
C LYS A 61 -12.31 0.31 10.38
N LYS A 62 -12.60 0.71 11.63
CA LYS A 62 -13.77 0.23 12.37
C LYS A 62 -15.07 0.69 11.72
N GLU A 63 -15.12 1.93 11.22
CA GLU A 63 -16.26 2.42 10.45
C GLU A 63 -16.46 1.61 9.18
N MET A 64 -15.38 1.34 8.44
CA MET A 64 -15.42 0.51 7.23
C MET A 64 -15.86 -0.94 7.49
N MET A 65 -15.51 -1.53 8.65
CA MET A 65 -15.96 -2.88 9.02
C MET A 65 -17.45 -2.97 9.34
N LYS A 66 -18.10 -1.86 9.69
CA LYS A 66 -19.55 -1.84 10.00
C LYS A 66 -20.41 -1.82 8.75
N ILE A 67 -19.86 -1.37 7.63
CA ILE A 67 -20.59 -1.26 6.36
C ILE A 67 -20.77 -2.68 5.80
N GLN A 68 -22.01 -3.07 5.55
CA GLN A 68 -22.32 -4.37 4.94
C GLN A 68 -22.14 -4.33 3.42
N ASP A 69 -22.07 -5.52 2.80
CA ASP A 69 -21.81 -5.66 1.38
C ASP A 69 -23.03 -5.26 0.55
N GLU A 70 -24.23 -5.48 1.08
CA GLU A 70 -25.50 -5.06 0.48
C GLU A 70 -25.60 -3.54 0.39
N ASP A 71 -25.28 -2.81 1.47
CA ASP A 71 -25.28 -1.33 1.49
C ASP A 71 -24.39 -0.72 0.40
N VAL A 72 -23.25 -1.37 0.13
CA VAL A 72 -22.32 -0.91 -0.89
C VAL A 72 -22.87 -1.18 -2.28
N ALA A 73 -23.46 -2.36 -2.51
CA ALA A 73 -24.05 -2.70 -3.79
C ALA A 73 -25.21 -1.75 -4.15
N GLU A 74 -26.08 -1.43 -3.18
CA GLU A 74 -27.18 -0.49 -3.34
C GLU A 74 -26.68 0.93 -3.66
N LYS A 75 -25.69 1.43 -2.90
CA LYS A 75 -25.07 2.74 -3.16
C LYS A 75 -24.41 2.81 -4.54
N LEU A 76 -23.79 1.72 -4.98
CA LEU A 76 -23.17 1.64 -6.30
C LEU A 76 -24.19 1.63 -7.43
N GLN A 77 -25.33 0.99 -7.23
CA GLN A 77 -26.43 0.99 -8.21
C GLN A 77 -27.10 2.36 -8.31
N ALA A 78 -27.21 3.09 -7.20
CA ALA A 78 -27.80 4.43 -7.18
C ALA A 78 -26.98 5.51 -7.92
N LEU A 79 -25.71 5.26 -8.22
CA LEU A 79 -24.79 6.24 -8.81
C LEU A 79 -24.92 6.42 -10.34
N ASP A 80 -25.75 5.63 -11.02
CA ASP A 80 -25.97 5.64 -12.49
C ASP A 80 -24.68 5.81 -13.32
N MET A 81 -23.71 4.94 -13.06
CA MET A 81 -22.37 5.00 -13.67
C MET A 81 -22.23 4.02 -14.84
N PRO A 82 -21.35 4.31 -15.81
CA PRO A 82 -20.99 3.35 -16.87
C PRO A 82 -20.55 2.00 -16.30
N PRO A 83 -20.93 0.87 -16.94
CA PRO A 83 -20.73 -0.47 -16.40
C PRO A 83 -19.25 -0.80 -16.15
N ALA A 84 -18.34 -0.30 -17.01
CA ALA A 84 -16.89 -0.49 -16.84
C ALA A 84 -16.35 0.21 -15.58
N GLN A 85 -16.86 1.39 -15.23
CA GLN A 85 -16.46 2.12 -14.04
C GLN A 85 -17.03 1.46 -12.77
N LEU A 86 -18.26 0.97 -12.86
CA LEU A 86 -18.91 0.23 -11.78
C LEU A 86 -18.21 -1.10 -11.49
N LEU A 87 -17.81 -1.84 -12.54
CA LEU A 87 -16.99 -3.05 -12.42
C LEU A 87 -15.65 -2.74 -11.75
N LEU A 88 -14.97 -1.68 -12.19
CA LEU A 88 -13.70 -1.27 -11.61
C LEU A 88 -13.82 -0.96 -10.11
N LEU A 89 -14.87 -0.27 -9.71
CA LEU A 89 -15.10 0.08 -8.31
C LEU A 89 -15.41 -1.17 -7.47
N LYS A 90 -16.26 -2.08 -7.96
CA LYS A 90 -16.53 -3.38 -7.33
C LYS A 90 -15.25 -4.18 -7.11
N GLU A 91 -14.38 -4.25 -8.12
CA GLU A 91 -13.10 -4.96 -8.04
C GLU A 91 -12.13 -4.29 -7.07
N CYS A 92 -12.09 -2.95 -7.00
CA CYS A 92 -11.28 -2.22 -6.02
C CYS A 92 -11.73 -2.50 -4.59
N ILE A 93 -13.05 -2.50 -4.35
CA ILE A 93 -13.63 -2.78 -3.03
C ILE A 93 -13.38 -4.24 -2.63
N SER A 94 -13.62 -5.19 -3.54
CA SER A 94 -13.33 -6.60 -3.33
C SER A 94 -11.85 -6.82 -2.99
N ALA A 95 -10.95 -6.21 -3.77
CA ALA A 95 -9.52 -6.28 -3.53
C ALA A 95 -9.08 -5.62 -2.20
N ALA A 96 -9.78 -4.58 -1.74
CA ALA A 96 -9.51 -3.94 -0.46
C ALA A 96 -9.91 -4.82 0.73
N LYS A 97 -10.98 -5.63 0.60
CA LYS A 97 -11.44 -6.58 1.63
C LYS A 97 -10.49 -7.76 1.80
N CYS A 98 -9.89 -8.25 0.72
CA CYS A 98 -8.98 -9.39 0.79
C CYS A 98 -7.66 -9.04 1.51
N THR A 99 -7.39 -9.72 2.62
CA THR A 99 -6.12 -9.61 3.38
C THR A 99 -4.92 -10.14 2.60
N ALA A 100 -5.14 -11.14 1.75
CA ALA A 100 -4.12 -11.69 0.86
C ALA A 100 -3.95 -10.81 -0.39
N LYS A 101 -2.70 -10.44 -0.67
CA LYS A 101 -2.30 -9.76 -1.91
C LYS A 101 -2.06 -10.73 -3.07
N THR A 102 -1.93 -12.02 -2.77
CA THR A 102 -1.63 -13.09 -3.71
C THR A 102 -2.87 -13.93 -3.99
N ASN A 103 -2.91 -14.53 -5.19
CA ASN A 103 -3.92 -15.50 -5.59
C ASN A 103 -5.38 -15.00 -5.61
N ARG A 104 -5.60 -13.74 -6.04
CA ARG A 104 -6.95 -13.25 -6.30
C ARG A 104 -7.51 -13.90 -7.56
N ARG A 105 -8.77 -14.33 -7.48
CA ARG A 105 -9.56 -14.71 -8.65
C ARG A 105 -10.09 -13.44 -9.29
N TYR A 106 -9.92 -13.34 -10.59
CA TYR A 106 -10.42 -12.22 -11.37
C TYR A 106 -11.62 -12.70 -12.17
N THR A 107 -12.62 -11.84 -12.31
CA THR A 107 -13.74 -12.04 -13.22
C THR A 107 -13.27 -11.91 -14.67
N ASP A 108 -13.94 -12.60 -15.60
CA ASP A 108 -13.55 -12.59 -17.01
C ASP A 108 -13.68 -11.18 -17.61
N ASP A 109 -14.76 -10.46 -17.28
CA ASP A 109 -14.97 -9.05 -17.66
C ASP A 109 -13.82 -8.15 -17.20
N TRP A 110 -13.32 -8.39 -15.99
CA TRP A 110 -12.21 -7.62 -15.45
C TRP A 110 -10.90 -7.95 -16.17
N LEU A 111 -10.63 -9.24 -16.43
CA LEU A 111 -9.47 -9.66 -17.19
C LEU A 111 -9.47 -9.04 -18.59
N LEU A 112 -10.63 -9.01 -19.26
CA LEU A 112 -10.81 -8.38 -20.56
C LEU A 112 -10.51 -6.87 -20.51
N LEU A 113 -11.09 -6.15 -19.55
CA LEU A 113 -10.83 -4.71 -19.38
C LEU A 113 -9.34 -4.43 -19.16
N ARG A 114 -8.65 -5.30 -18.40
CA ARG A 114 -7.22 -5.17 -18.14
C ARG A 114 -6.37 -5.51 -19.35
N LEU A 115 -6.79 -6.48 -20.15
CA LEU A 115 -6.16 -6.82 -21.42
C LEU A 115 -6.24 -5.62 -22.38
N LEU A 116 -7.42 -5.03 -22.54
CA LEU A 116 -7.63 -3.83 -23.36
C LEU A 116 -6.73 -2.66 -22.91
N LEU A 117 -6.65 -2.42 -21.61
CA LEU A 117 -5.77 -1.39 -21.06
C LEU A 117 -4.29 -1.68 -21.37
N ASN A 118 -3.86 -2.93 -21.23
CA ASN A 118 -2.49 -3.34 -21.52
C ASN A 118 -2.16 -3.23 -23.02
N ILE A 119 -3.10 -3.55 -23.91
CA ILE A 119 -2.96 -3.38 -25.37
C ILE A 119 -2.85 -1.89 -25.71
N ARG A 120 -3.71 -1.05 -25.11
CA ARG A 120 -3.76 0.39 -25.40
C ARG A 120 -2.55 1.16 -24.88
N SER A 121 -2.07 0.79 -23.69
CA SER A 121 -0.88 1.39 -23.08
C SER A 121 -0.26 0.45 -22.02
N PRO A 122 0.75 -0.36 -22.39
CA PRO A 122 1.49 -1.20 -21.46
C PRO A 122 2.22 -0.40 -20.36
N ALA A 123 2.66 0.82 -20.70
CA ALA A 123 3.33 1.72 -19.77
C ALA A 123 2.38 2.18 -18.66
N THR A 124 1.16 2.61 -19.03
CA THR A 124 0.11 2.98 -18.07
C THR A 124 -0.27 1.80 -17.19
N TYR A 125 -0.43 0.62 -17.80
CA TYR A 125 -0.71 -0.62 -17.06
C TYR A 125 0.35 -0.89 -15.98
N SER A 126 1.64 -0.84 -16.37
CA SER A 126 2.77 -1.08 -15.48
C SER A 126 2.87 -0.04 -14.38
N PHE A 127 2.59 1.23 -14.69
CA PHE A 127 2.56 2.32 -13.72
C PHE A 127 1.44 2.14 -12.68
N LEU A 128 0.21 1.89 -13.13
CA LEU A 128 -0.95 1.72 -12.25
C LEU A 128 -0.77 0.53 -11.32
N ARG A 129 -0.21 -0.57 -11.84
CA ARG A 129 0.09 -1.77 -11.06
C ARG A 129 1.25 -1.56 -10.10
N GLY A 130 2.36 -0.98 -10.57
CA GLY A 130 3.57 -0.76 -9.79
C GLY A 130 3.33 0.13 -8.57
N ASN A 131 2.46 1.13 -8.72
CA ASN A 131 2.06 2.02 -7.62
C ASN A 131 0.91 1.49 -6.76
N ASN A 132 0.40 0.27 -7.02
CA ASN A 132 -0.78 -0.30 -6.35
C ASN A 132 -2.02 0.60 -6.38
N ILE A 133 -2.18 1.38 -7.46
CA ILE A 133 -3.34 2.28 -7.64
C ILE A 133 -4.60 1.45 -7.94
N LEU A 134 -4.42 0.36 -8.69
CA LEU A 134 -5.50 -0.54 -9.07
C LEU A 134 -5.13 -2.01 -8.81
N PRO A 135 -6.10 -2.88 -8.49
CA PRO A 135 -5.86 -4.30 -8.26
C PRO A 135 -5.69 -5.05 -9.59
N LEU A 136 -4.51 -4.87 -10.19
CA LEU A 136 -4.14 -5.39 -11.49
C LEU A 136 -3.44 -6.76 -11.40
N PRO A 137 -3.82 -7.75 -12.23
CA PRO A 137 -3.07 -9.00 -12.34
C PRO A 137 -1.61 -8.73 -12.77
N CYS A 138 -0.71 -9.69 -12.62
CA CYS A 138 0.61 -9.57 -13.27
C CYS A 138 0.50 -9.87 -14.77
N VAL A 139 1.47 -9.36 -15.53
CA VAL A 139 1.58 -9.64 -16.97
C VAL A 139 1.66 -11.15 -17.23
N SER A 140 2.33 -11.91 -16.36
CA SER A 140 2.38 -13.38 -16.47
C SER A 140 1.00 -14.02 -16.29
N THR A 141 0.18 -13.51 -15.37
CA THR A 141 -1.22 -13.95 -15.22
C THR A 141 -2.01 -13.65 -16.47
N ILE A 142 -1.92 -12.44 -17.02
CA ILE A 142 -2.61 -12.09 -18.28
C ILE A 142 -2.21 -13.04 -19.40
N ARG A 143 -0.90 -13.26 -19.61
CA ARG A 143 -0.41 -14.18 -20.63
C ARG A 143 -0.94 -15.60 -20.45
N LYS A 144 -1.03 -16.08 -19.20
CA LYS A 144 -1.61 -17.38 -18.89
C LYS A 144 -3.08 -17.44 -19.31
N TYR A 145 -3.88 -16.43 -19.00
CA TYR A 145 -5.29 -16.37 -19.41
C TYR A 145 -5.44 -16.32 -20.93
N ILE A 146 -4.63 -15.51 -21.62
CA ILE A 146 -4.64 -15.48 -23.10
C ILE A 146 -4.29 -16.86 -23.67
N SER A 147 -3.31 -17.56 -23.10
CA SER A 147 -2.94 -18.90 -23.58
C SER A 147 -4.00 -19.98 -23.32
N MET A 148 -4.96 -19.73 -22.41
CA MET A 148 -6.10 -20.60 -22.20
C MET A 148 -7.19 -20.39 -23.25
N VAL A 149 -7.27 -19.19 -23.84
CA VAL A 149 -8.10 -18.95 -25.02
C VAL A 149 -7.45 -19.74 -26.15
N GLY A 150 -8.01 -20.91 -26.42
CA GLY A 150 -7.47 -21.87 -27.38
C GLY A 150 -7.58 -21.34 -28.80
N LEU A 151 -6.69 -20.43 -29.18
CA LEU A 151 -6.53 -19.97 -30.54
C LEU A 151 -6.02 -21.16 -31.36
N LYS A 152 -6.94 -21.88 -31.99
CA LYS A 152 -6.59 -22.91 -32.96
C LYS A 152 -5.97 -22.21 -34.17
N HIS A 153 -4.95 -22.83 -34.75
CA HIS A 153 -4.39 -22.36 -36.00
C HIS A 153 -5.40 -22.68 -37.11
N GLY A 154 -5.97 -21.67 -37.76
CA GLY A 154 -6.99 -21.83 -38.79
C GLY A 154 -8.10 -20.79 -38.71
N PHE A 155 -9.17 -21.02 -39.47
CA PHE A 155 -10.41 -20.25 -39.36
C PHE A 155 -11.11 -20.66 -38.06
N ASP A 156 -11.49 -19.68 -37.24
CA ASP A 156 -12.23 -19.94 -36.00
C ASP A 156 -13.72 -19.91 -36.32
N GLU A 157 -14.36 -21.08 -36.32
CA GLU A 157 -15.80 -21.23 -36.61
C GLU A 157 -16.66 -20.54 -35.56
N ASP A 158 -16.16 -20.37 -34.33
CA ASP A 158 -16.89 -19.72 -33.24
C ASP A 158 -16.77 -18.18 -33.27
N PHE A 159 -15.89 -17.64 -34.13
CA PHE A 159 -15.63 -16.20 -34.21
C PHE A 159 -16.55 -15.46 -35.19
N PHE A 160 -17.11 -16.16 -36.19
CA PHE A 160 -17.95 -15.59 -37.26
C PHE A 160 -19.40 -16.04 -37.14
#